data_AF-A0A9D1NE04-F1
#
_entry.id   AF-A0A9D1NE04-F1
#
_cell.length_a   1.000
_cell.length_b   1.000
_cell.length_c   1.000
_cell.angle_alpha   90.00
_cell.angle_beta   90.00
_cell.angle_gamma   90.00
#
_symmetry.space_group_name_H-M   'P 1'
#
loop_
_entity.id
_entity.type
_entity.pdbx_description
1 polymer ?
#
loop_
_entity_poly.entity_id
_entity_poly.type
_entity_poly.pdbx_seq_one_letter_code
_entity_poly.pdbx_strand_id
1 'polypeptide(L)' 'MAMIEPPIDELAGKFGGNKYKLSCVLSKRAKELEKRIPAEIEKSDKKAISLAADEIMRGEVISSDSDQE' A
#
# COMPACT_ATOMS: atom_id res chain seq x y z
N MET A 1 -16.31 4.03 -9.01
CA MET A 1 -14.97 4.52 -8.62
C MET A 1 -14.63 3.86 -7.30
N ALA A 2 -13.63 2.99 -7.25
CA ALA A 2 -13.16 2.44 -5.97
C ALA A 2 -12.35 3.54 -5.28
N MET A 3 -12.92 4.13 -4.22
CA MET A 3 -12.12 4.92 -3.27
C MET A 3 -11.08 3.99 -2.65
N ILE A 4 -9.84 4.47 -2.53
CA ILE A 4 -8.82 3.74 -1.80
C ILE A 4 -9.16 3.91 -0.32
N GLU A 5 -9.61 2.83 0.31
CA GLU A 5 -9.60 2.68 1.76
C GLU A 5 -8.28 2.01 2.16
N PRO A 6 -7.61 2.44 3.24
CA PRO A 6 -7.91 3.58 4.12
C PRO A 6 -7.67 4.96 3.46
N PRO A 7 -8.19 6.06 4.05
CA PRO A 7 -7.93 7.42 3.58
C PRO A 7 -6.44 7.71 3.38
N ILE A 8 -6.12 8.48 2.34
CA ILE A 8 -4.73 8.78 1.97
C ILE A 8 -3.93 9.44 3.10
N ASP A 9 -4.58 10.23 3.94
CA ASP A 9 -3.93 10.92 5.05
C ASP A 9 -3.55 9.95 6.19
N GLU A 10 -4.35 8.92 6.44
CA GLU A 10 -4.02 7.86 7.41
C GLU A 10 -2.83 7.02 6.93
N LEU A 11 -2.83 6.66 5.64
CA LEU A 11 -1.72 5.95 5.01
C LEU A 11 -0.44 6.80 5.04
N ALA A 12 -0.53 8.10 4.79
CA ALA A 12 0.61 9.00 4.83
C ALA A 12 1.17 9.14 6.25
N GLY A 13 0.31 9.04 7.28
CA GLY A 13 0.71 9.01 8.68
C GLY A 13 1.74 7.91 9.00
N LYS A 14 1.63 6.73 8.35
CA LYS A 14 2.63 5.64 8.46
C LYS A 14 4.02 6.01 7.90
N PHE A 15 4.11 7.09 7.15
CA PHE A 15 5.34 7.60 6.54
C PHE A 15 5.64 9.04 6.98
N GLY A 16 5.25 9.43 8.20
CA GLY A 16 5.53 10.76 8.74
C GLY A 16 4.85 11.90 7.95
N GLY A 17 3.71 11.62 7.33
CA GLY A 17 2.99 12.55 6.44
C GLY A 17 3.59 12.66 5.03
N ASN A 18 4.66 11.92 4.71
CA ASN A 18 5.30 12.00 3.40
C ASN A 18 4.52 11.22 2.32
N LYS A 19 3.65 11.94 1.62
CA LYS A 19 2.80 11.40 0.54
C LYS A 19 3.60 10.86 -0.66
N TYR A 20 4.80 11.39 -0.92
CA TYR A 20 5.66 10.90 -2.00
C TYR A 20 6.27 9.54 -1.64
N LYS A 21 6.74 9.39 -0.40
CA LYS A 21 7.25 8.12 0.13
C LYS A 21 6.16 7.05 0.11
N LEU A 22 4.96 7.39 0.58
CA LEU A 22 3.79 6.53 0.48
C LEU A 22 3.53 6.09 -0.96
N SER A 23 3.45 7.02 -1.91
CA SER A 23 3.16 6.71 -3.32
C SER A 23 4.18 5.74 -3.93
N CYS A 24 5.47 5.95 -3.64
CA CYS A 24 6.53 5.05 -4.10
C CYS A 24 6.41 3.65 -3.50
N VAL A 25 6.20 3.54 -2.17
CA VAL A 25 6.10 2.25 -1.48
C VAL A 25 4.85 1.50 -1.93
N LEU A 26 3.70 2.18 -1.94
CA LEU A 26 2.41 1.63 -2.37
C LEU A 26 2.47 1.09 -3.81
N SER A 27 3.04 1.88 -4.73
CA SER A 27 3.17 1.48 -6.14
C SER A 27 4.12 0.29 -6.33
N LYS A 28 5.24 0.26 -5.61
CA LYS A 28 6.19 -0.87 -5.66
C LYS A 28 5.53 -2.14 -5.14
N ARG A 29 4.80 -2.05 -4.02
CA ARG A 29 4.14 -3.19 -3.41
C ARG A 29 3.00 -3.73 -4.26
N ALA A 30 2.15 -2.87 -4.82
CA ALA A 30 1.09 -3.30 -5.71
C ALA A 30 1.63 -4.06 -6.94
N LYS A 31 2.72 -3.57 -7.56
CA LYS A 31 3.39 -4.28 -8.66
C LYS A 31 3.98 -5.62 -8.24
N GLU A 32 4.42 -5.75 -6.99
CA GLU A 32 4.89 -7.03 -6.45
C GLU A 32 3.72 -8.01 -6.30
N LEU A 33 2.59 -7.57 -5.77
CA LEU A 33 1.37 -8.37 -5.62
C LEU A 33 0.86 -8.85 -6.99
N GLU A 34 0.82 -7.97 -7.99
CA GLU A 34 0.44 -8.35 -9.37
C GLU A 34 1.33 -9.45 -9.96
N LYS A 35 2.61 -9.51 -9.56
CA LYS A 35 3.53 -10.56 -10.01
C LYS A 35 3.42 -11.84 -9.20
N ARG A 36 3.16 -11.75 -7.90
CA ARG A 36 3.17 -12.89 -6.97
C ARG A 36 1.83 -13.63 -6.92
N ILE A 37 0.72 -12.90 -6.95
CA ILE A 37 -0.63 -13.44 -6.74
C ILE A 37 -1.65 -12.96 -7.81
N PRO A 38 -1.33 -13.00 -9.11
CA PRO A 38 -2.21 -12.46 -10.16
C PRO A 38 -3.60 -13.10 -10.15
N ALA A 39 -3.67 -14.43 -9.97
CA ALA A 39 -4.93 -15.17 -9.97
C ALA A 39 -5.83 -14.86 -8.75
N GLU A 40 -5.24 -14.47 -7.61
CA GLU A 40 -6.00 -14.07 -6.42
C GLU A 40 -6.55 -12.65 -6.58
N ILE A 41 -5.77 -11.76 -7.18
CA ILE A 41 -6.20 -10.39 -7.50
C ILE A 41 -7.32 -10.39 -8.53
N GLU A 42 -7.24 -11.24 -9.56
CA GLU A 42 -8.28 -11.35 -10.58
C GLU A 42 -9.62 -11.86 -10.03
N LYS A 43 -9.57 -12.72 -9.00
CA LYS A 43 -10.75 -13.23 -8.29
C LYS A 43 -11.25 -12.30 -7.17
N SER A 44 -10.51 -11.25 -6.87
CA SER A 44 -10.80 -10.32 -5.78
C SER A 44 -11.52 -9.09 -6.30
N ASP A 45 -12.45 -8.55 -5.51
CA ASP A 45 -13.06 -7.25 -5.77
C ASP A 45 -12.08 -6.09 -5.50
N LYS A 46 -10.93 -6.37 -4.86
CA LYS A 46 -9.89 -5.39 -4.55
C LYS A 46 -8.77 -5.41 -5.58
N LYS A 47 -8.43 -4.22 -6.07
CA LYS A 47 -7.23 -4.02 -6.90
C LYS A 47 -5.97 -4.21 -6.06
N ALA A 48 -4.85 -4.54 -6.72
CA ALA A 48 -3.54 -4.69 -6.09
C ALA A 48 -3.13 -3.47 -5.23
N ILE A 49 -3.50 -2.26 -5.67
CA ILE A 49 -3.26 -1.02 -4.91
C ILE A 49 -4.02 -1.00 -3.59
N SER A 50 -5.27 -1.46 -3.56
CA SER A 50 -6.07 -1.52 -2.33
C SER A 50 -5.51 -2.58 -1.37
N LEU A 51 -5.08 -3.73 -1.90
CA LEU A 51 -4.42 -4.75 -1.08
C LEU A 51 -3.10 -4.25 -0.48
N ALA A 52 -2.29 -3.54 -1.27
CA ALA A 52 -1.06 -2.92 -0.78
C ALA A 52 -1.33 -1.83 0.28
N ALA A 53 -2.42 -1.05 0.12
CA ALA A 53 -2.84 -0.07 1.12
C ALA A 53 -3.23 -0.75 2.44
N ASP A 54 -3.96 -1.85 2.38
CA ASP A 54 -4.32 -2.65 3.54
C ASP A 54 -3.08 -3.20 4.28
N GLU A 55 -2.09 -3.73 3.54
CA GLU A 55 -0.83 -4.23 4.11
C GLU A 55 0.00 -3.13 4.79
N ILE A 56 0.06 -1.94 4.17
CA ILE A 56 0.72 -0.76 4.77
C ILE A 56 0.04 -0.35 6.07
N MET A 57 -1.30 -0.33 6.08
CA MET A 57 -2.05 0.07 7.27
C MET A 57 -1.83 -0.90 8.44
N ARG A 58 -1.76 -2.21 8.14
CA ARG A 58 -1.41 -3.27 9.10
C ARG A 58 0.05 -3.24 9.57
N GLY A 59 0.92 -2.48 8.88
CA GLY A 59 2.36 -2.41 9.20
C GLY A 59 3.17 -3.58 8.66
N GLU A 60 2.62 -4.36 7.73
CA GLU A 60 3.30 -5.49 7.06
C GLU A 60 4.32 -4.99 6.02
N VAL A 61 4.15 -3.76 5.55
CA VAL A 61 5.02 -3.09 4.58
C VAL A 61 5.51 -1.78 5.16
N ILE A 62 6.82 -1.72 5.40
CA ILE A 62 7.54 -0.52 5.88
C ILE A 62 8.57 -0.08 4.83
N SER A 63 8.92 1.20 4.86
CA SER A 63 10.06 1.68 4.07
C SER A 63 11.36 1.32 4.79
N SER A 64 12.42 0.99 4.03
CA SER A 64 13.76 0.75 4.58
C SER A 64 14.32 1.94 5.36
N ASP A 65 13.86 3.16 5.06
CA ASP A 65 14.30 4.40 5.68
C ASP A 65 13.33 4.81 6.79
N SER A 66 12.78 3.84 7.52
CA SER A 66 11.94 4.13 8.67
C SER A 66 12.84 4.61 9.78
N ASP A 67 12.97 5.94 9.92
CA ASP A 67 13.38 6.57 11.17
C ASP A 67 12.37 6.14 12.24
N GLN A 68 12.68 5.05 12.93
CA GLN A 68 12.03 4.71 14.18
C GLN A 68 12.63 5.64 15.24
N GLU A 69 11.97 6.76 15.47
CA GLU A 69 12.12 7.56 16.69
C GLU A 69 10.87 7.36 17.57
#